data_AF-A0A9W8ECX6-F1
#
_entry.id   AF-A0A9W8ECX6-F1
#
_cell.length_a   1.000
_cell.length_b   1.000
_cell.length_c   1.000
_cell.angle_alpha   90.00
_cell.angle_beta   90.00
_cell.angle_gamma   90.00
#
_symmetry.space_group_name_H-M   'P 1'
#
loop_
_entity.id
_entity.type
_entity.pdbx_description
1 polymer ?
#
loop_
_entity_poly.entity_id
_entity_poly.type
_entity_poly.pdbx_seq_one_letter_code
_entity_poly.pdbx_strand_id
1 'polypeptide(L)'
;MRQKLASISDEQFDHRVASRVKILEERMKNIDEEMGTCYAFISTGNYDFAGYDKEAACLKTLVKTDLLEFWDKYINPSTAPDYRRLDSQMWSSKIWCPTAGDFAAYSSKTLALYGCMRSEGNAELDIAKVDGFINTAVNERMKNPDADVGADDLVEKLKAACLSESGAAYTLGESAKASAHTITALQLAINEQDAFFNYELKCQSDFTNIGMAKAPDGVWMLNDSAKFKATQRLHGLAGLAECLVPKHKD
;
A
#
# COMPACT_ATOMS: atom_id res chain seq x y z
N MET A 1 -11.77 10.39 3.10
CA MET A 1 -11.14 10.67 4.42
C MET A 1 -11.21 12.15 4.82
N ARG A 2 -10.89 13.10 3.93
CA ARG A 2 -11.07 14.55 4.18
C ARG A 2 -12.46 14.96 4.72
N GLN A 3 -13.53 14.42 4.14
CA GLN A 3 -14.91 14.68 4.59
C GLN A 3 -15.13 14.26 6.06
N LYS A 4 -14.54 13.14 6.49
CA LYS A 4 -14.59 12.69 7.89
C LYS A 4 -13.85 13.66 8.82
N LEU A 5 -12.76 14.29 8.37
CA LEU A 5 -12.05 15.32 9.14
C LEU A 5 -12.88 16.61 9.24
N ALA A 6 -13.49 17.01 8.13
CA ALA A 6 -14.35 18.20 8.08
C ALA A 6 -15.62 18.04 8.94
N SER A 7 -16.16 16.84 9.08
CA SER A 7 -17.38 16.56 9.85
C SER A 7 -17.17 16.47 11.37
N ILE A 8 -15.94 16.43 11.87
CA ILE A 8 -15.66 16.40 13.32
C ILE A 8 -16.07 17.75 13.92
N SER A 9 -16.78 17.77 15.06
CA SER A 9 -17.06 19.04 15.76
C SER A 9 -15.82 19.57 16.47
N ASP A 10 -15.76 20.88 16.71
CA ASP A 10 -14.60 21.49 17.39
C ASP A 10 -14.42 20.90 18.80
N GLU A 11 -15.51 20.63 19.51
CA GLU A 11 -15.51 19.94 20.81
C GLU A 11 -14.86 18.54 20.74
N GLN A 12 -15.15 17.77 19.69
CA GLN A 12 -14.55 16.45 19.48
C GLN A 12 -13.07 16.55 19.11
N PHE A 13 -12.68 17.61 18.38
CA PHE A 13 -11.28 17.88 18.08
C PHE A 13 -10.51 18.23 19.35
N ASP A 14 -11.01 19.18 20.14
CA ASP A 14 -10.40 19.61 21.40
C ASP A 14 -10.26 18.44 22.38
N HIS A 15 -11.27 17.56 22.45
CA HIS A 15 -11.20 16.35 23.26
C HIS A 15 -10.07 15.41 22.81
N ARG A 16 -9.86 15.25 21.50
CA ARG A 16 -8.76 14.42 20.96
C ARG A 16 -7.40 15.06 21.24
N VAL A 17 -7.28 16.38 21.09
CA VAL A 17 -6.05 17.12 21.43
C VAL A 17 -5.74 16.98 22.91
N ALA A 18 -6.71 17.22 23.79
CA ALA A 18 -6.54 17.09 25.24
C ALA A 18 -6.15 15.66 25.65
N SER A 19 -6.75 14.64 25.04
CA SER A 19 -6.40 13.24 25.25
C SER A 19 -4.94 12.96 24.86
N ARG A 20 -4.49 13.49 23.70
CA ARG A 20 -3.11 13.32 23.24
C ARG A 20 -2.11 14.06 24.14
N VAL A 21 -2.41 15.29 24.52
CA VAL A 21 -1.59 16.10 25.45
C VAL A 21 -1.40 15.37 26.78
N LYS A 22 -2.49 14.80 27.33
CA LYS A 22 -2.42 14.04 28.59
C LYS A 22 -1.47 12.84 28.51
N ILE A 23 -1.40 12.17 27.36
CA ILE A 23 -0.47 11.04 27.15
C ILE A 23 0.98 11.54 27.12
N LEU A 24 1.24 12.68 26.48
CA LEU A 24 2.60 13.25 26.41
C LEU A 24 3.09 13.80 27.75
N GLU A 25 2.19 14.36 28.56
CA GLU A 25 2.47 14.88 29.90
C GLU A 25 2.44 13.78 30.99
N GLU A 26 2.15 12.53 30.65
CA GLU A 26 2.14 11.42 31.61
C GLU A 26 3.57 11.18 32.12
N ARG A 27 3.75 11.28 33.44
CA ARG A 27 5.04 10.99 34.07
C ARG A 27 5.36 9.50 33.94
N MET A 28 6.59 9.21 33.50
CA MET A 28 7.13 7.85 33.45
C MET A 28 7.08 7.19 34.83
N LYS A 29 6.60 5.96 34.88
CA LYS A 29 6.20 5.28 36.13
C LYS A 29 7.39 4.63 36.84
N ASN A 30 8.44 4.31 36.09
CA ASN A 30 9.62 3.61 36.58
C ASN A 30 10.88 4.08 35.83
N ILE A 31 12.03 3.72 36.37
CA ILE A 31 13.35 4.11 35.81
C ILE A 31 13.62 3.45 34.44
N ASP A 32 13.04 2.28 34.17
CA ASP A 32 13.23 1.58 32.91
C ASP A 32 12.54 2.32 31.74
N GLU A 33 11.35 2.87 31.97
CA GLU A 33 10.63 3.74 31.02
C GLU A 33 11.40 5.04 30.76
N GLU A 34 11.95 5.65 31.82
CA GLU A 34 12.77 6.86 31.72
C GLU A 34 14.06 6.59 30.94
N MET A 35 14.75 5.50 31.26
CA MET A 35 15.96 5.09 30.57
C MET A 35 15.68 4.73 29.10
N GLY A 36 14.59 4.01 28.82
CA GLY A 36 14.19 3.65 27.46
C GLY A 36 13.92 4.89 26.59
N THR A 37 13.24 5.88 27.15
CA THR A 37 12.95 7.15 26.49
C THR A 37 14.22 7.96 26.23
N CYS A 38 15.07 8.13 27.25
CA CYS A 38 16.36 8.81 27.09
C CYS A 38 17.26 8.11 26.08
N TYR A 39 17.29 6.78 26.08
CA TYR A 39 18.09 6.01 25.14
C TYR A 39 17.55 6.12 23.70
N ALA A 40 16.23 6.25 23.50
CA ALA A 40 15.66 6.52 22.19
C ALA A 40 16.15 7.87 21.62
N PHE A 41 16.22 8.91 22.45
CA PHE A 41 16.80 10.21 22.06
C PHE A 41 18.30 10.10 21.73
N ILE A 42 19.08 9.41 22.57
CA ILE A 42 20.52 9.21 22.35
C ILE A 42 20.78 8.40 21.08
N SER A 43 20.08 7.29 20.89
CA SER A 43 20.27 6.38 19.76
C SER A 43 19.83 6.98 18.42
N THR A 44 18.87 7.90 18.42
CA THR A 44 18.48 8.68 17.23
C THR A 44 19.38 9.89 16.99
N GLY A 45 20.26 10.24 17.93
CA GLY A 45 21.07 11.47 17.89
C GLY A 45 20.29 12.75 18.16
N ASN A 46 18.99 12.63 18.47
CA ASN A 46 18.12 13.75 18.80
C ASN A 46 18.11 13.95 20.32
N TYR A 47 19.06 14.73 20.83
CA TYR A 47 19.21 15.00 22.27
C TYR A 47 18.16 15.98 22.86
N ASP A 48 16.93 15.99 22.32
CA ASP A 48 15.84 16.83 22.82
C ASP A 48 15.02 16.11 23.89
N PHE A 49 15.58 16.02 25.10
CA PHE A 49 14.90 15.40 26.25
C PHE A 49 13.63 16.15 26.70
N ALA A 50 13.48 17.42 26.29
CA ALA A 50 12.27 18.22 26.52
C ALA A 50 11.29 18.14 25.33
N GLY A 51 11.49 17.19 24.40
CA GLY A 51 10.68 17.06 23.19
C GLY A 51 9.19 16.86 23.49
N TYR A 52 8.86 16.08 24.52
CA TYR A 52 7.47 15.84 24.93
C TYR A 52 6.76 17.10 25.42
N ASP A 53 7.43 17.93 26.24
CA ASP A 53 6.87 19.19 26.73
C ASP A 53 6.63 20.17 25.59
N LYS A 54 7.57 20.25 24.64
CA LYS A 54 7.44 21.09 23.43
C LYS A 54 6.33 20.59 22.51
N GLU A 55 6.21 19.27 22.30
CA GLU A 55 5.13 18.66 21.51
C GLU A 55 3.77 18.94 22.15
N ALA A 56 3.65 18.75 23.47
CA ALA A 56 2.42 19.05 24.20
C ALA A 56 2.03 20.53 24.11
N ALA A 57 2.99 21.45 24.24
CA ALA A 57 2.76 22.88 24.08
C ALA A 57 2.31 23.23 22.65
N CYS A 58 2.93 22.62 21.63
CA CYS A 58 2.56 22.80 20.23
C CYS A 58 1.13 22.28 19.96
N LEU A 59 0.80 21.08 20.41
CA LEU A 59 -0.54 20.49 20.22
C LEU A 59 -1.66 21.35 20.81
N LYS A 60 -1.44 22.01 21.94
CA LYS A 60 -2.41 22.95 22.56
C LYS A 60 -2.73 24.16 21.69
N THR A 61 -1.88 24.50 20.73
CA THR A 61 -2.08 25.63 19.81
C THR A 61 -2.76 25.26 18.51
N LEU A 62 -2.87 23.95 18.20
CA LEU A 62 -3.45 23.49 16.96
C LEU A 62 -4.96 23.70 16.92
N VAL A 63 -5.45 24.14 15.77
CA VAL A 63 -6.87 24.22 15.46
C VAL A 63 -7.26 23.25 14.35
N LYS A 64 -8.56 22.96 14.24
CA LYS A 64 -9.08 22.03 13.23
C LYS A 64 -8.70 22.43 11.79
N THR A 65 -8.60 23.73 11.51
CA THR A 65 -8.19 24.25 10.20
C THR A 65 -6.77 23.82 9.85
N ASP A 66 -5.84 23.82 10.80
CA ASP A 66 -4.46 23.40 10.58
C ASP A 66 -4.37 21.94 10.12
N LEU A 67 -5.23 21.07 10.66
CA LEU A 67 -5.28 19.66 10.27
C LEU A 67 -5.83 19.48 8.85
N LEU A 68 -6.81 20.31 8.46
CA LEU A 68 -7.34 20.31 7.09
C LEU A 68 -6.32 20.83 6.09
N GLU A 69 -5.60 21.90 6.43
CA GLU A 69 -4.50 22.43 5.62
C GLU A 69 -3.36 21.42 5.49
N PHE A 70 -2.97 20.77 6.60
CA PHE A 70 -1.97 19.71 6.59
C PHE A 70 -2.39 18.54 5.68
N TRP A 71 -3.67 18.12 5.77
CA TRP A 71 -4.22 17.09 4.89
C TRP A 71 -4.15 17.52 3.42
N ASP A 72 -4.62 18.72 3.11
CA ASP A 72 -4.67 19.23 1.75
C ASP A 72 -3.28 19.52 1.18
N LYS A 73 -2.27 19.76 2.01
CA LYS A 73 -0.89 20.01 1.57
C LYS A 73 -0.08 18.74 1.36
N TYR A 74 -0.23 17.73 2.23
CA TYR A 74 0.70 16.58 2.26
C TYR A 74 0.05 15.20 2.10
N ILE A 75 -1.24 15.05 2.41
CA ILE A 75 -1.86 13.72 2.51
C ILE A 75 -2.85 13.46 1.38
N ASN A 76 -3.54 14.48 0.87
CA ASN A 76 -4.57 14.31 -0.13
C ASN A 76 -3.97 13.83 -1.46
N PRO A 77 -4.21 12.58 -1.88
CA PRO A 77 -3.51 12.03 -3.02
C PRO A 77 -3.90 12.73 -4.34
N SER A 78 -5.09 13.35 -4.41
CA SER A 78 -5.57 14.05 -5.61
C SER A 78 -5.07 15.49 -5.74
N THR A 79 -4.89 16.19 -4.62
CA THR A 79 -4.73 17.66 -4.64
C THR A 79 -3.49 18.16 -3.91
N ALA A 80 -2.82 17.31 -3.12
CA ALA A 80 -1.71 17.75 -2.30
C ALA A 80 -0.45 18.02 -3.15
N PRO A 81 0.10 19.25 -3.13
CA PRO A 81 1.29 19.59 -3.90
C PRO A 81 2.52 18.79 -3.44
N ASP A 82 2.61 18.49 -2.14
CA ASP A 82 3.75 17.81 -1.53
C ASP A 82 3.41 16.36 -1.15
N TYR A 83 2.46 15.74 -1.87
CA TYR A 83 2.09 14.34 -1.61
C TYR A 83 3.28 13.40 -1.83
N ARG A 84 3.58 12.60 -0.81
CA ARG A 84 4.58 11.53 -0.89
C ARG A 84 3.97 10.23 -0.39
N ARG A 85 4.18 9.17 -1.16
CA ARG A 85 3.70 7.83 -0.83
C ARG A 85 4.79 6.80 -1.01
N LEU A 86 4.85 5.86 -0.07
CA LEU A 86 5.64 4.65 -0.16
C LEU A 86 4.72 3.45 0.08
N ASP A 87 4.60 2.58 -0.92
CA ASP A 87 3.91 1.30 -0.79
C ASP A 87 4.93 0.17 -0.73
N SER A 88 4.81 -0.68 0.29
CA SER A 88 5.61 -1.90 0.41
C SER A 88 4.70 -3.11 0.32
N GLN A 89 4.74 -3.80 -0.82
CA GLN A 89 4.01 -5.05 -1.01
C GLN A 89 4.92 -6.24 -0.70
N MET A 90 4.44 -7.16 0.13
CA MET A 90 5.15 -8.38 0.50
C MET A 90 4.38 -9.60 0.02
N TRP A 91 5.05 -10.46 -0.74
CA TRP A 91 4.46 -11.71 -1.22
C TRP A 91 4.61 -12.81 -0.17
N SER A 92 3.53 -13.54 0.09
CA SER A 92 3.56 -14.73 0.93
C SER A 92 4.32 -15.86 0.23
N SER A 93 5.13 -16.61 0.98
CA SER A 93 5.86 -17.77 0.45
C SER A 93 4.94 -18.92 0.01
N LYS A 94 3.66 -18.87 0.37
CA LYS A 94 2.63 -19.85 -0.02
C LYS A 94 1.98 -19.51 -1.36
N ILE A 95 2.21 -18.30 -1.87
CA ILE A 95 1.64 -17.81 -3.12
C ILE A 95 2.73 -17.87 -4.18
N TRP A 96 2.31 -18.12 -5.43
CA TRP A 96 3.21 -18.02 -6.56
C TRP A 96 3.85 -16.63 -6.62
N CYS A 97 5.18 -16.60 -6.78
CA CYS A 97 5.94 -15.37 -6.92
C CYS A 97 6.11 -15.07 -8.42
N PRO A 98 5.71 -13.88 -8.90
CA PRO A 98 5.91 -13.50 -10.29
C PRO A 98 7.38 -13.43 -10.67
N THR A 99 7.69 -13.77 -11.92
CA THR A 99 9.03 -13.62 -12.49
C THR A 99 9.29 -12.19 -12.94
N ALA A 100 10.56 -11.86 -13.22
CA ALA A 100 10.93 -10.56 -13.78
C ALA A 100 10.22 -10.25 -15.12
N GLY A 101 9.93 -11.27 -15.93
CA GLY A 101 9.16 -11.11 -17.16
C GLY A 101 7.70 -10.77 -16.88
N ASP A 102 7.09 -11.40 -15.88
CA ASP A 102 5.71 -11.15 -15.49
C ASP A 102 5.53 -9.71 -14.96
N PHE A 103 6.50 -9.23 -14.18
CA PHE A 103 6.52 -7.85 -13.69
C PHE A 103 6.64 -6.81 -14.81
N ALA A 104 7.27 -7.15 -15.93
CA ALA A 104 7.36 -6.26 -17.09
C ALA A 104 6.11 -6.31 -17.98
N ALA A 105 5.39 -7.44 -17.97
CA ALA A 105 4.27 -7.70 -18.87
C ALA A 105 2.89 -7.36 -18.28
N TYR A 106 2.72 -7.50 -16.96
CA TYR A 106 1.40 -7.43 -16.32
C TYR A 106 1.35 -6.41 -15.18
N SER A 107 0.16 -5.85 -14.95
CA SER A 107 -0.08 -4.93 -13.83
C SER A 107 0.06 -5.64 -12.48
N SER A 108 0.40 -4.90 -11.41
CA SER A 108 0.49 -5.46 -10.06
C SER A 108 -0.83 -6.12 -9.60
N LYS A 109 -1.97 -5.56 -10.04
CA LYS A 109 -3.33 -6.08 -9.77
C LYS A 109 -3.55 -7.44 -10.44
N THR A 110 -3.17 -7.58 -11.70
CA THR A 110 -3.25 -8.83 -12.45
C THR A 110 -2.42 -9.91 -11.77
N LEU A 111 -1.17 -9.58 -11.40
CA LEU A 111 -0.28 -10.52 -10.71
C LEU A 111 -0.84 -10.96 -9.35
N ALA A 112 -1.41 -10.03 -8.59
CA ALA A 112 -1.99 -10.31 -7.28
C ALA A 112 -3.22 -11.22 -7.40
N LEU A 113 -4.16 -10.91 -8.30
CA LEU A 113 -5.34 -11.73 -8.54
C LEU A 113 -4.94 -13.13 -9.02
N TYR A 114 -4.02 -13.21 -9.98
CA TYR A 114 -3.52 -14.47 -10.50
C TYR A 114 -2.89 -15.34 -9.39
N GLY A 115 -2.07 -14.73 -8.53
CA GLY A 115 -1.50 -15.40 -7.35
C GLY A 115 -2.56 -15.96 -6.40
N CYS A 116 -3.62 -15.18 -6.11
CA CYS A 116 -4.75 -15.64 -5.31
C CYS A 116 -5.46 -16.84 -5.94
N MET A 117 -5.82 -16.77 -7.23
CA MET A 117 -6.52 -17.84 -7.92
C MET A 117 -5.69 -19.14 -7.98
N ARG A 118 -4.38 -19.02 -8.20
CA ARG A 118 -3.46 -20.15 -8.21
C ARG A 118 -3.32 -20.81 -6.84
N SER A 119 -3.35 -20.03 -5.77
CA SER A 119 -3.31 -20.56 -4.39
C SER A 119 -4.55 -21.39 -4.04
N GLU A 120 -5.67 -21.17 -4.73
CA GLU A 120 -6.93 -21.92 -4.59
C GLU A 120 -7.00 -23.17 -5.49
N GLY A 121 -5.89 -23.55 -6.12
CA GLY A 121 -5.80 -24.75 -6.95
C GLY A 121 -6.05 -24.53 -8.44
N ASN A 122 -6.27 -23.28 -8.89
CA ASN A 122 -6.44 -22.97 -10.31
C ASN A 122 -5.09 -22.77 -11.01
N ALA A 123 -4.21 -23.77 -10.95
CA ALA A 123 -2.84 -23.68 -11.46
C ALA A 123 -2.74 -23.63 -13.00
N GLU A 124 -3.81 -24.03 -13.72
CA GLU A 124 -3.87 -24.07 -15.19
C GLU A 124 -4.32 -22.74 -15.82
N LEU A 125 -4.60 -21.71 -15.01
CA LEU A 125 -4.97 -20.40 -15.54
C LEU A 125 -3.79 -19.73 -16.24
N ASP A 126 -4.09 -19.13 -17.39
CA ASP A 126 -3.16 -18.26 -18.11
C ASP A 126 -3.30 -16.82 -17.61
N ILE A 127 -2.18 -16.23 -17.20
CA ILE A 127 -2.10 -14.87 -16.69
C ILE A 127 -2.55 -13.84 -17.73
N ALA A 128 -2.33 -14.10 -19.03
CA ALA A 128 -2.78 -13.23 -20.11
C ALA A 128 -4.31 -13.15 -20.21
N LYS A 129 -5.01 -14.25 -19.90
CA LYS A 129 -6.48 -14.30 -19.89
C LYS A 129 -7.04 -13.54 -18.69
N VAL A 130 -6.40 -13.67 -17.53
CA VAL A 130 -6.77 -12.89 -16.33
C VAL A 130 -6.59 -11.41 -16.60
N ASP A 131 -5.49 -11.00 -17.23
CA ASP A 131 -5.24 -9.60 -17.60
C ASP A 131 -6.29 -9.07 -18.58
N GLY A 132 -6.57 -9.82 -19.65
CA GLY A 132 -7.59 -9.45 -20.63
C GLY A 132 -8.99 -9.32 -20.01
N PHE A 133 -9.33 -10.18 -19.04
CA PHE A 133 -10.58 -10.08 -18.31
C PHE A 133 -10.63 -8.82 -17.45
N ILE A 134 -9.59 -8.54 -16.66
CA ILE A 134 -9.53 -7.33 -15.81
C ILE A 134 -9.69 -6.10 -16.68
N ASN A 135 -8.93 -5.98 -17.76
CA ASN A 135 -9.01 -4.83 -18.67
C ASN A 135 -10.41 -4.69 -19.28
N THR A 136 -11.07 -5.79 -19.63
CA THR A 136 -12.46 -5.76 -20.14
C THR A 136 -13.43 -5.30 -19.06
N ALA A 137 -13.36 -5.88 -17.86
CA ALA A 137 -14.25 -5.57 -16.74
C ALA A 137 -14.09 -4.12 -16.26
N VAL A 138 -12.86 -3.62 -16.20
CA VAL A 138 -12.56 -2.21 -15.87
C VAL A 138 -13.17 -1.28 -16.92
N ASN A 139 -12.98 -1.58 -18.22
CA ASN A 139 -13.56 -0.78 -19.30
C ASN A 139 -15.09 -0.79 -19.30
N GLU A 140 -15.73 -1.91 -18.98
CA GLU A 140 -17.19 -2.00 -18.85
C GLU A 140 -17.70 -1.19 -17.66
N ARG A 141 -17.00 -1.25 -16.53
CA ARG A 141 -17.33 -0.46 -15.34
C ARG A 141 -17.15 1.04 -15.56
N MET A 142 -16.12 1.46 -16.30
CA MET A 142 -15.95 2.86 -16.68
C MET A 142 -17.14 3.38 -17.51
N LYS A 143 -17.75 2.52 -18.34
CA LYS A 143 -18.95 2.87 -19.12
C LYS A 143 -20.23 2.88 -18.27
N ASN A 144 -20.29 2.09 -17.20
CA ASN A 144 -21.46 2.00 -16.32
C ASN A 144 -21.04 1.91 -14.84
N PRO A 145 -20.73 3.04 -14.19
CA PRO A 145 -20.17 3.06 -12.83
C PRO A 145 -21.17 2.62 -11.75
N ASP A 146 -22.47 2.70 -12.02
CA ASP A 146 -23.55 2.34 -11.08
C ASP A 146 -24.02 0.89 -11.23
N ALA A 147 -23.47 0.13 -12.18
CA ALA A 147 -23.77 -1.29 -12.32
C ALA A 147 -23.11 -2.07 -11.16
N ASP A 148 -23.92 -2.40 -10.15
CA ASP A 148 -23.52 -3.33 -9.09
C ASP A 148 -23.50 -4.76 -9.66
N VAL A 149 -22.37 -5.14 -10.25
CA VAL A 149 -22.15 -6.52 -10.68
C VAL A 149 -21.72 -7.32 -9.45
N GLY A 150 -22.59 -8.23 -9.02
CA GLY A 150 -22.30 -9.12 -7.90
C GLY A 150 -20.97 -9.85 -8.10
N ALA A 151 -20.13 -9.89 -7.06
CA ALA A 151 -18.77 -10.40 -7.18
C ALA A 151 -18.71 -11.89 -7.55
N ASP A 152 -19.74 -12.66 -7.18
CA ASP A 152 -19.89 -14.06 -7.59
C ASP A 152 -20.10 -14.20 -9.11
N ASP A 153 -20.85 -13.29 -9.73
CA ASP A 153 -21.06 -13.25 -11.19
C ASP A 153 -19.76 -12.91 -11.93
N LEU A 154 -18.94 -12.01 -11.36
CA LEU A 154 -17.62 -11.69 -11.92
C LEU A 154 -16.66 -12.87 -11.86
N VAL A 155 -16.68 -13.65 -10.76
CA VAL A 155 -15.84 -14.85 -10.66
C VAL A 155 -16.27 -15.90 -11.68
N GLU A 156 -17.57 -16.14 -11.85
CA GLU A 156 -18.07 -17.10 -12.84
C GLU A 156 -17.76 -16.65 -14.27
N LYS A 157 -17.89 -15.36 -14.57
CA LYS A 157 -17.46 -14.79 -15.87
C LYS A 157 -15.96 -14.94 -16.10
N LEU A 158 -15.13 -14.72 -15.08
CA LEU A 158 -13.68 -14.90 -15.18
C LEU A 158 -13.31 -16.37 -15.42
N LYS A 159 -13.92 -17.30 -14.68
CA LYS A 159 -13.74 -18.74 -14.92
C LYS A 159 -14.16 -19.12 -16.34
N ALA A 160 -15.32 -18.66 -16.80
CA ALA A 160 -15.82 -18.93 -18.15
C ALA A 160 -14.88 -18.37 -19.23
N ALA A 161 -14.39 -17.14 -19.06
CA ALA A 161 -13.44 -16.50 -19.97
C ALA A 161 -12.08 -17.22 -20.02
N CYS A 162 -11.65 -17.81 -18.91
CA CYS A 162 -10.38 -18.53 -18.86
C CYS A 162 -10.46 -19.97 -19.40
N LEU A 163 -11.62 -20.63 -19.25
CA LEU A 163 -11.82 -22.06 -19.55
C LEU A 163 -12.34 -22.36 -20.96
N SER A 164 -12.83 -21.36 -21.72
CA SER A 164 -13.58 -21.56 -22.98
C SER A 164 -12.81 -22.22 -24.15
N GLU A 165 -11.50 -22.46 -24.04
CA GLU A 165 -10.69 -23.05 -25.11
C GLU A 165 -9.94 -24.34 -24.72
N SER A 166 -9.91 -24.68 -23.42
CA SER A 166 -9.33 -25.95 -23.00
C SER A 166 -10.39 -27.03 -23.16
N GLY A 167 -10.37 -27.75 -24.30
CA GLY A 167 -11.23 -28.91 -24.56
C GLY A 167 -11.04 -30.10 -23.59
N ALA A 168 -10.37 -29.89 -22.45
CA ALA A 168 -10.32 -30.81 -21.34
C ALA A 168 -11.54 -30.59 -20.44
N ALA A 169 -12.46 -31.55 -20.46
CA ALA A 169 -13.52 -31.67 -19.46
C ALA A 169 -12.91 -31.96 -18.09
N TYR A 170 -12.39 -30.93 -17.43
CA TYR A 170 -12.14 -30.99 -16.00
C TYR A 170 -13.47 -30.87 -15.29
N THR A 171 -13.85 -31.92 -14.60
CA THR A 171 -14.75 -31.82 -13.45
C THR A 171 -14.07 -30.91 -12.45
N LEU A 172 -14.32 -29.59 -12.51
CA LEU A 172 -14.27 -28.77 -11.31
C LEU A 172 -15.14 -29.54 -10.31
N GLY A 173 -14.52 -30.11 -9.28
CA GLY A 173 -15.26 -30.66 -8.15
C GLY A 173 -16.30 -29.63 -7.76
N GLU A 174 -17.56 -30.07 -7.67
CA GLU A 174 -18.75 -29.28 -7.38
C GLU A 174 -18.44 -27.93 -6.72
N SER A 175 -18.59 -26.85 -7.48
CA SER A 175 -18.75 -25.46 -7.04
C SER A 175 -18.38 -25.20 -5.57
N ALA A 176 -17.10 -25.30 -5.26
CA ALA A 176 -16.59 -24.62 -4.08
C ALA A 176 -16.72 -23.14 -4.40
N LYS A 177 -17.66 -22.47 -3.73
CA LYS A 177 -17.81 -21.01 -3.76
C LYS A 177 -16.41 -20.40 -3.80
N ALA A 178 -16.19 -19.47 -4.72
CA ALA A 178 -14.94 -18.73 -4.80
C ALA A 178 -14.57 -18.28 -3.39
N SER A 179 -13.33 -18.51 -2.97
CA SER A 179 -13.00 -18.16 -1.60
C SER A 179 -13.17 -16.65 -1.42
N ALA A 180 -13.50 -16.24 -0.19
CA ALA A 180 -13.63 -14.81 0.12
C ALA A 180 -12.39 -14.01 -0.32
N HIS A 181 -11.20 -14.63 -0.34
CA HIS A 181 -9.95 -14.01 -0.78
C HIS A 181 -9.95 -13.70 -2.29
N THR A 182 -10.35 -14.65 -3.15
CA THR A 182 -10.44 -14.40 -4.60
C THR A 182 -11.52 -13.38 -4.93
N ILE A 183 -12.66 -13.42 -4.23
CA ILE A 183 -13.72 -12.42 -4.38
C ILE A 183 -13.20 -11.03 -4.04
N THR A 184 -12.54 -10.86 -2.88
CA THR A 184 -11.95 -9.58 -2.48
C THR A 184 -10.85 -9.14 -3.44
N ALA A 185 -9.96 -10.03 -3.88
CA ALA A 185 -8.91 -9.71 -4.83
C ALA A 185 -9.49 -9.24 -6.18
N LEU A 186 -10.56 -9.88 -6.65
CA LEU A 186 -11.25 -9.53 -7.88
C LEU A 186 -11.94 -8.17 -7.77
N GLN A 187 -12.64 -7.93 -6.66
CA GLN A 187 -13.23 -6.63 -6.37
C GLN A 187 -12.16 -5.53 -6.32
N LEU A 188 -11.01 -5.78 -5.71
CA LEU A 188 -9.91 -4.81 -5.67
C LEU A 188 -9.28 -4.58 -7.04
N ALA A 189 -9.18 -5.62 -7.87
CA ALA A 189 -8.65 -5.49 -9.23
C ALA A 189 -9.58 -4.67 -10.15
N ILE A 190 -10.90 -4.83 -10.01
CA ILE A 190 -11.92 -4.21 -10.87
C ILE A 190 -12.39 -2.86 -10.33
N ASN A 191 -12.54 -2.70 -9.02
CA ASN A 191 -13.01 -1.47 -8.39
C ASN A 191 -11.84 -0.47 -8.34
N GLU A 192 -11.52 0.15 -9.48
CA GLU A 192 -10.62 1.29 -9.58
C GLU A 192 -11.04 2.52 -8.75
N GLN A 193 -12.11 2.45 -7.96
CA GLN A 193 -12.56 3.56 -7.12
C GLN A 193 -11.60 3.94 -6.01
N ASP A 194 -10.61 3.10 -5.70
CA ASP A 194 -9.47 3.59 -4.96
C ASP A 194 -8.56 4.36 -5.90
N ALA A 195 -8.79 5.68 -5.91
CA ALA A 195 -7.82 6.70 -6.27
C ALA A 195 -6.39 6.35 -5.80
N PHE A 196 -6.21 5.49 -4.78
CA PHE A 196 -4.91 4.93 -4.41
C PHE A 196 -4.05 4.37 -5.56
N PHE A 197 -4.57 3.89 -6.70
CA PHE A 197 -3.68 3.25 -7.71
C PHE A 197 -3.53 3.99 -9.04
N ASN A 198 -4.32 5.05 -9.30
CA ASN A 198 -4.34 5.76 -10.59
C ASN A 198 -3.64 7.12 -10.55
N TYR A 199 -2.59 7.25 -9.74
CA TYR A 199 -1.64 8.35 -9.91
C TYR A 199 -0.43 7.81 -10.64
N GLU A 200 -0.10 8.42 -11.78
CA GLU A 200 1.23 8.32 -12.35
C GLU A 200 2.22 8.64 -11.23
N LEU A 201 2.77 7.59 -10.62
CA LEU A 201 3.85 7.67 -9.66
C LEU A 201 5.03 8.28 -10.41
N LYS A 202 5.15 9.61 -10.33
CA LYS A 202 6.41 10.35 -10.52
C LYS A 202 7.36 10.02 -9.38
N CYS A 203 7.48 8.74 -9.02
CA CYS A 203 8.65 8.26 -8.33
C CYS A 203 9.81 8.37 -9.32
N GLN A 204 10.54 9.48 -9.22
CA GLN A 204 11.76 9.74 -10.00
C GLN A 204 12.94 8.89 -9.50
N SER A 205 12.78 8.21 -8.36
CA SER A 205 13.81 7.35 -7.77
C SER A 205 13.83 6.01 -8.49
N ASP A 206 15.03 5.61 -8.91
CA ASP A 206 15.32 4.29 -9.46
C ASP A 206 15.69 3.34 -8.31
N PHE A 207 14.92 2.26 -8.13
CA PHE A 207 15.15 1.22 -7.13
C PHE A 207 15.71 -0.09 -7.72
N THR A 208 16.16 -0.09 -8.98
CA THR A 208 16.78 -1.27 -9.61
C THR A 208 18.06 -1.73 -8.91
N ASN A 209 18.76 -0.80 -8.26
CA ASN A 209 19.96 -1.07 -7.46
C ASN A 209 19.67 -1.98 -6.25
N ILE A 210 18.47 -1.93 -5.68
CA ILE A 210 18.07 -2.75 -4.52
C ILE A 210 17.27 -4.01 -4.91
N GLY A 211 17.24 -4.38 -6.20
CA GLY A 211 16.55 -5.59 -6.67
C GLY A 211 15.03 -5.42 -6.80
N MET A 212 14.58 -4.19 -7.09
CA MET A 212 13.21 -3.92 -7.48
C MET A 212 13.09 -3.70 -8.99
N ALA A 213 11.91 -3.98 -9.55
CA ALA A 213 11.52 -3.66 -10.91
C ALA A 213 10.22 -2.86 -10.91
N LYS A 214 10.06 -1.96 -11.87
CA LYS A 214 8.86 -1.13 -12.01
C LYS A 214 7.87 -1.83 -12.94
N ALA A 215 6.63 -2.05 -12.49
CA ALA A 215 5.56 -2.58 -13.34
C ALA A 215 5.03 -1.53 -14.35
N PRO A 216 4.22 -1.98 -15.34
CA PRO A 216 3.53 -1.08 -16.26
C PRO A 216 2.66 -0.03 -15.58
N ASP A 217 2.11 -0.33 -14.40
CA ASP A 217 1.32 0.60 -13.57
C ASP A 217 2.18 1.57 -12.74
N GLY A 218 3.50 1.51 -12.89
CA GLY A 218 4.45 2.38 -12.21
C GLY A 218 4.78 1.96 -10.77
N VAL A 219 4.26 0.84 -10.29
CA VAL A 219 4.54 0.31 -8.94
C VAL A 219 5.89 -0.40 -8.94
N TRP A 220 6.74 -0.08 -7.95
CA TRP A 220 8.00 -0.79 -7.73
C TRP A 220 7.75 -2.09 -6.96
N MET A 221 8.18 -3.21 -7.52
CA MET A 221 8.03 -4.54 -6.94
C MET A 221 9.39 -5.20 -6.74
N LEU A 222 9.53 -5.91 -5.63
CA LEU A 222 10.73 -6.68 -5.35
C LEU A 222 10.78 -7.93 -6.24
N ASN A 223 11.72 -7.96 -7.19
CA ASN A 223 11.90 -9.10 -8.10
C ASN A 223 13.10 -9.98 -7.73
N ASP A 224 14.06 -9.45 -6.98
CA ASP A 224 15.23 -10.18 -6.51
C ASP A 224 15.42 -10.02 -5.00
N SER A 225 14.79 -10.93 -4.25
CA SER A 225 14.88 -10.94 -2.79
C SER A 225 16.30 -11.18 -2.27
N ALA A 226 17.16 -11.85 -3.04
CA ALA A 226 18.54 -12.09 -2.65
C ALA A 226 19.36 -10.81 -2.78
N LYS A 227 19.23 -10.09 -3.89
CA LYS A 227 19.86 -8.78 -4.12
C LYS A 227 19.36 -7.74 -3.12
N PHE A 228 18.07 -7.72 -2.81
CA PHE A 228 17.54 -6.83 -1.77
C PHE A 228 18.14 -7.12 -0.39
N LYS A 229 18.18 -8.40 0.03
CA LYS A 229 18.84 -8.80 1.28
C LYS A 229 20.33 -8.48 1.30
N ALA A 230 21.04 -8.68 0.19
CA ALA A 230 22.45 -8.32 0.06
C ALA A 230 22.66 -6.80 0.20
N THR A 231 21.76 -6.01 -0.39
CA THR A 231 21.81 -4.54 -0.32
C THR A 231 21.48 -4.04 1.08
N GLN A 232 20.50 -4.64 1.77
CA GLN A 232 20.22 -4.33 3.18
C GLN A 232 21.44 -4.59 4.08
N ARG A 233 22.19 -5.68 3.84
CA ARG A 233 23.41 -6.00 4.61
C ARG A 233 24.53 -4.98 4.38
N LEU A 234 24.63 -4.40 3.19
CA LEU A 234 25.56 -3.31 2.90
C LEU A 234 25.20 -2.00 3.63
N HIS A 235 23.91 -1.81 3.94
CA HIS A 235 23.39 -0.66 4.68
C HIS A 235 23.22 -0.91 6.19
N GLY A 236 23.59 -2.10 6.68
CA GLY A 236 23.61 -2.48 8.10
C GLY A 236 24.86 -2.02 8.85
N LEU A 237 25.65 -1.10 8.29
CA LEU A 237 26.61 -0.32 9.06
C LEU A 237 25.85 0.77 9.82
N ALA A 238 26.11 0.90 11.11
CA ALA A 238 25.66 2.00 11.97
C ALA A 238 26.34 3.33 11.58
N GLY A 239 26.19 3.76 10.31
CA GLY A 239 26.75 4.98 9.75
C GLY A 239 25.63 5.94 9.34
N LEU A 240 25.81 7.21 9.71
CA LEU A 240 24.91 8.35 9.49
C LEU A 240 24.15 8.31 8.16
N ALA A 241 22.83 8.48 8.27
CA ALA A 241 21.86 8.56 7.16
C ALA A 241 21.98 9.86 6.32
N GLU A 242 23.18 10.39 6.12
CA GLU A 242 23.43 11.61 5.34
C GLU A 242 23.57 11.37 3.83
N CYS A 243 23.57 10.11 3.37
CA CYS A 243 23.82 9.76 1.96
C CYS A 243 22.61 9.19 1.20
N LEU A 244 21.38 9.37 1.71
CA LEU A 244 20.16 9.01 0.97
C LEU A 244 19.39 10.24 0.45
N VAL A 245 20.14 11.22 -0.07
CA VAL A 245 19.60 12.26 -0.96
C VAL A 245 20.38 12.19 -2.27
N PRO A 246 19.72 12.17 -3.45
CA PRO A 246 20.43 12.30 -4.71
C PRO A 246 21.16 13.64 -4.70
N LYS A 247 22.50 13.63 -4.70
CA LYS A 247 23.27 14.85 -4.95
C LYS A 247 22.95 15.28 -6.38
N HIS A 248 22.17 16.35 -6.52
CA HIS A 248 22.16 17.14 -7.75
C HIS A 248 23.63 17.44 -8.12
N LYS A 249 24.01 17.08 -9.34
CA LYS A 249 25.22 17.61 -9.97
C LYS A 249 24.82 18.88 -10.71
N ASP A 250 25.62 19.92 -10.52
CA ASP A 250 25.57 21.17 -11.27
C ASP A 250 25.66 20.93 -12.79
#